data_AF-A0A2A2Q5Z3-F1
#
_entry.id   AF-A0A2A2Q5Z3-F1
#
_cell.length_a   1.000
_cell.length_b   1.000
_cell.length_c   1.000
_cell.angle_alpha   90.00
_cell.angle_beta   90.00
_cell.angle_gamma   90.00
#
_symmetry.space_group_name_H-M   'P 1'
#
loop_
_entity.id
_entity.type
_entity.pdbx_description
1 polymer ?
#
loop_
_entity_poly.entity_id
_entity_poly.type
_entity_poly.pdbx_seq_one_letter_code
_entity_poly.pdbx_strand_id
1 'polypeptide(L)'
;MENKVEFADFNSYGSRRGNDRVMTRGTFANVRIKNLMVPGSEGGVTLQWGTHAPSRVEEGASPSSSVTSIYDAAAVYQNHSTPTIIIGGEDYGMGSSRDWAAKGTNLLGVKAVITKSFERIHRSNLVGMGVLPCNFVNKADYDKVKDLADATFDLVGIDNDLKPQQQATLRVRKADGSSFDVPVVVRIDTPVEKDYYRSGGILPYVLTQILA
;
A
#
# COMPACT_ATOMS: atom_id res chain seq x y z
N MET A 1 -1.58 29.40 4.41
CA MET A 1 -1.49 28.10 5.10
C MET A 1 -2.85 27.78 5.71
N GLU A 2 -3.44 26.63 5.38
CA GLU A 2 -4.83 26.27 5.73
C GLU A 2 -5.09 26.32 7.25
N ASN A 3 -4.11 25.96 8.08
CA ASN A 3 -4.22 25.90 9.54
C ASN A 3 -3.48 27.05 10.27
N LYS A 4 -3.05 28.10 9.57
CA LYS A 4 -2.37 29.29 10.16
C LYS A 4 -1.15 28.98 11.05
N VAL A 5 -0.40 27.92 10.73
CA VAL A 5 0.89 27.59 11.38
C VAL A 5 1.99 28.06 10.47
N GLU A 6 2.99 28.79 10.99
CA GLU A 6 4.14 29.25 10.18
C GLU A 6 5.14 28.12 9.91
N PHE A 7 5.94 28.23 8.84
CA PHE A 7 6.87 27.17 8.44
C PHE A 7 7.89 26.84 9.56
N ALA A 8 8.36 27.87 10.27
CA ALA A 8 9.26 27.71 11.41
C ALA A 8 8.65 26.88 12.55
N ASP A 9 7.32 26.84 12.65
CA ASP A 9 6.57 26.17 13.71
C ASP A 9 6.11 24.76 13.31
N PHE A 10 6.45 24.27 12.11
CA PHE A 10 6.05 22.94 11.66
C PHE A 10 6.59 21.83 12.57
N ASN A 11 7.80 22.02 13.10
CA ASN A 11 8.53 21.02 13.89
C ASN A 11 8.75 19.72 13.07
N SER A 12 9.25 18.66 13.70
CA SER A 12 9.50 17.37 13.04
C SER A 12 8.25 16.50 12.97
N TYR A 13 8.16 15.60 11.98
CA TYR A 13 7.13 14.54 11.96
C TYR A 13 7.09 13.73 13.27
N GLY A 14 8.24 13.52 13.91
CA GLY A 14 8.32 12.84 15.21
C GLY A 14 7.49 13.52 16.29
N SER A 15 7.49 14.85 16.34
CA SER A 15 6.69 15.63 17.30
C SER A 15 5.18 15.61 16.99
N ARG A 16 4.80 15.22 15.77
CA ARG A 16 3.40 15.24 15.28
C ARG A 16 2.75 13.85 15.28
N ARG A 17 3.39 12.84 15.88
CA ARG A 17 2.91 11.44 15.88
C ARG A 17 1.49 11.24 16.45
N GLY A 18 1.02 12.17 17.28
CA GLY A 18 -0.36 12.15 17.81
C GLY A 18 -1.41 12.77 16.88
N ASN A 19 -1.02 13.31 15.72
CA ASN A 19 -1.92 13.94 14.75
C ASN A 19 -1.91 13.14 13.45
N ASP A 20 -2.99 12.41 13.20
CA ASP A 20 -3.12 11.55 12.03
C ASP A 20 -3.11 12.32 10.71
N ARG A 21 -3.71 13.52 10.69
CA ARG A 21 -3.78 14.35 9.48
C ARG A 21 -2.38 14.73 8.97
N VAL A 22 -1.44 14.98 9.88
CA VAL A 22 -0.05 15.28 9.54
C VAL A 22 0.69 14.02 9.14
N MET A 23 0.54 12.94 9.92
CA MET A 23 1.35 11.74 9.73
C MET A 23 0.94 10.92 8.50
N THR A 24 -0.34 10.91 8.13
CA THR A 24 -0.80 10.32 6.87
C THR A 24 -0.19 11.06 5.68
N ARG A 25 -0.14 12.41 5.71
CA ARG A 25 0.56 13.23 4.69
C ARG A 25 2.07 12.98 4.66
N GLY A 26 2.67 12.67 5.82
CA GLY A 26 4.09 12.30 5.93
C GLY A 26 4.41 10.88 5.48
N THR A 27 3.40 10.04 5.22
CA THR A 27 3.60 8.65 4.83
C THR A 27 4.07 8.58 3.37
N PHE A 28 5.18 7.88 3.15
CA PHE A 28 5.92 7.90 1.87
C PHE A 28 6.35 9.29 1.39
N ALA A 29 6.45 10.29 2.27
CA ALA A 29 6.87 11.65 1.91
C ALA A 29 8.40 11.88 2.02
N ASN A 30 9.19 10.83 2.19
CA ASN A 30 10.64 10.97 2.33
C ASN A 30 11.26 11.44 1.00
N VAL A 31 12.09 12.47 1.07
CA VAL A 31 12.77 13.10 -0.08
C VAL A 31 13.69 12.16 -0.87
N ARG A 32 14.02 10.98 -0.33
CA ARG A 32 14.89 9.97 -0.94
C ARG A 32 14.15 8.76 -1.51
N ILE A 33 12.81 8.71 -1.42
CA ILE A 33 12.04 7.64 -2.05
C ILE A 33 12.27 7.69 -3.55
N LYS A 34 12.47 6.51 -4.16
CA LYS A 34 12.58 6.34 -5.60
C LYS A 34 11.41 5.49 -6.05
N ASN A 35 10.44 6.12 -6.70
CA ASN A 35 9.28 5.43 -7.24
C ASN A 35 9.55 5.05 -8.70
N LEU A 36 9.55 3.75 -9.01
CA LEU A 36 9.84 3.25 -10.36
C LEU A 36 8.77 3.66 -11.39
N MET A 37 7.56 4.04 -10.94
CA MET A 37 6.55 4.64 -11.81
C MET A 37 6.94 6.02 -12.34
N VAL A 38 7.87 6.72 -11.68
CA VAL A 38 8.37 8.04 -12.10
C VAL A 38 9.90 8.00 -12.19
N PRO A 39 10.46 7.38 -13.25
CA PRO A 39 11.90 7.18 -13.37
C PRO A 39 12.69 8.49 -13.25
N GLY A 40 13.80 8.45 -12.50
CA GLY A 40 14.68 9.60 -12.28
C GLY A 40 14.20 10.61 -11.23
N SER A 41 13.00 10.43 -10.66
CA SER A 41 12.53 11.27 -9.54
C SER A 41 13.02 10.76 -8.19
N GLU A 42 13.29 11.69 -7.26
CA GLU A 42 13.40 11.42 -5.82
C GLU A 42 12.29 12.17 -5.08
N GLY A 43 11.74 11.56 -4.04
CA GLY A 43 10.71 12.14 -3.18
C GLY A 43 9.43 11.32 -3.13
N GLY A 44 8.50 11.78 -2.29
CA GLY A 44 7.21 11.13 -2.09
C GLY A 44 6.21 11.38 -3.21
N VAL A 45 6.60 11.08 -4.45
CA VAL A 45 5.81 11.32 -5.66
C VAL A 45 5.41 10.01 -6.35
N THR A 46 4.33 10.07 -7.12
CA THR A 46 3.82 8.94 -7.91
C THR A 46 3.09 9.43 -9.15
N LEU A 47 2.81 8.51 -10.08
CA LEU A 47 1.83 8.75 -11.14
C LEU A 47 0.42 8.55 -10.59
N GLN A 48 -0.43 9.53 -10.84
CA GLN A 48 -1.87 9.44 -10.68
C GLN A 48 -2.51 9.34 -12.06
N TRP A 49 -3.36 8.34 -12.26
CA TRP A 49 -4.14 8.14 -13.48
C TRP A 49 -5.56 8.63 -13.22
N GLY A 50 -5.89 9.84 -13.68
CA GLY A 50 -7.23 10.44 -13.50
C GLY A 50 -7.85 10.22 -12.10
N THR A 51 -9.09 9.74 -12.08
CA THR A 51 -9.85 9.38 -10.86
C THR A 51 -9.88 7.87 -10.59
N HIS A 52 -9.40 7.05 -11.54
CA HIS A 52 -9.49 5.60 -11.52
C HIS A 52 -8.24 4.95 -12.09
N ALA A 53 -8.04 3.66 -11.80
CA ALA A 53 -6.97 2.90 -12.42
C ALA A 53 -7.00 3.00 -13.96
N PRO A 54 -5.85 2.91 -14.66
CA PRO A 54 -5.71 3.11 -16.12
C PRO A 54 -6.71 2.33 -16.98
N SER A 55 -7.19 1.18 -16.50
CA SER A 55 -8.16 0.33 -17.21
C SER A 55 -9.62 0.78 -17.06
N ARG A 56 -9.91 1.90 -16.39
CA ARG A 56 -11.26 2.47 -16.20
C ARG A 56 -11.40 3.88 -16.76
N VAL A 57 -10.55 4.23 -17.72
CA VAL A 57 -10.68 5.49 -18.46
C VAL A 57 -12.06 5.48 -19.13
N GLU A 58 -12.87 6.50 -18.85
CA GLU A 58 -14.18 6.67 -19.47
C GLU A 58 -14.05 6.62 -20.99
N GLU A 59 -15.03 6.00 -21.66
CA GLU A 59 -15.06 5.86 -23.11
C GLU A 59 -14.91 7.26 -23.77
N GLY A 60 -13.75 7.52 -24.39
CA GLY A 60 -13.45 8.80 -25.05
C GLY A 60 -12.48 9.73 -24.30
N ALA A 61 -12.06 9.43 -23.07
CA ALA A 61 -10.97 10.13 -22.41
C ALA A 61 -9.61 9.53 -22.81
N SER A 62 -8.60 10.37 -23.06
CA SER A 62 -7.22 9.89 -23.17
C SER A 62 -6.69 9.68 -21.74
N PRO A 63 -6.07 8.54 -21.38
CA PRO A 63 -5.47 8.37 -20.06
C PRO A 63 -4.37 9.41 -19.86
N SER A 64 -4.68 10.51 -19.18
CA SER A 64 -3.68 11.47 -18.74
C SER A 64 -3.23 11.07 -17.34
N SER A 65 -1.95 10.73 -17.23
CA SER A 65 -1.28 10.58 -15.95
C SER A 65 -0.66 11.91 -15.54
N SER A 66 -0.74 12.27 -14.26
CA SER A 66 0.00 13.40 -13.70
C SER A 66 0.92 12.92 -12.57
N VAL A 67 2.09 13.56 -12.45
CA VAL A 67 2.96 13.35 -11.29
C VAL A 67 2.44 14.21 -10.15
N THR A 68 2.20 13.60 -9.00
CA THR A 68 1.74 14.29 -7.79
C THR A 68 2.32 13.64 -6.54
N SER A 69 2.03 14.19 -5.36
CA SER A 69 2.42 13.55 -4.10
C SER A 69 1.67 12.23 -3.90
N ILE A 70 2.30 11.26 -3.22
CA ILE A 70 1.65 9.98 -2.90
C ILE A 70 0.38 10.19 -2.07
N TYR A 71 0.38 11.16 -1.16
CA TYR A 71 -0.80 11.49 -0.36
C TYR A 71 -1.95 12.00 -1.24
N ASP A 72 -1.69 12.92 -2.17
CA ASP A 72 -2.74 13.50 -3.02
C ASP A 72 -3.32 12.44 -3.97
N ALA A 73 -2.47 11.60 -4.57
CA ALA A 73 -2.91 10.48 -5.38
C ALA A 73 -3.78 9.51 -4.57
N ALA A 74 -3.34 9.15 -3.36
CA ALA A 74 -4.10 8.28 -2.46
C ALA A 74 -5.46 8.88 -2.07
N ALA A 75 -5.53 10.20 -1.82
CA ALA A 75 -6.77 10.88 -1.50
C ALA A 75 -7.78 10.82 -2.66
N VAL A 76 -7.32 11.02 -3.89
CA VAL A 76 -8.17 10.87 -5.10
C VAL A 76 -8.70 9.44 -5.20
N TYR A 77 -7.83 8.43 -5.14
CA TYR A 77 -8.29 7.04 -5.25
C TYR A 77 -9.24 6.63 -4.13
N GLN A 78 -9.03 7.10 -2.90
CA GLN A 78 -9.95 6.86 -1.78
C GLN A 78 -11.32 7.51 -2.01
N ASN A 79 -11.38 8.76 -2.47
CA ASN A 79 -12.64 9.44 -2.79
C ASN A 79 -13.44 8.71 -3.87
N HIS A 80 -12.75 8.02 -4.77
CA HIS A 80 -13.35 7.18 -5.81
C HIS A 80 -13.45 5.69 -5.45
N SER A 81 -13.26 5.33 -4.18
CA SER A 81 -13.31 3.94 -3.68
C SER A 81 -12.45 2.95 -4.50
N THR A 82 -11.33 3.43 -5.04
CA THR A 82 -10.40 2.63 -5.82
C THR A 82 -9.35 2.02 -4.88
N PRO A 83 -9.31 0.69 -4.72
CA PRO A 83 -8.30 0.04 -3.89
C PRO A 83 -6.91 0.24 -4.47
N THR A 84 -5.91 0.46 -3.60
CA THR A 84 -4.51 0.57 -4.00
C THR A 84 -3.68 -0.56 -3.38
N ILE A 85 -2.59 -0.90 -4.06
CA ILE A 85 -1.58 -1.83 -3.57
C ILE A 85 -0.20 -1.18 -3.66
N ILE A 86 0.78 -1.77 -2.98
CA ILE A 86 2.20 -1.42 -3.11
C ILE A 86 2.95 -2.62 -3.67
N ILE A 87 3.79 -2.39 -4.69
CA ILE A 87 4.79 -3.35 -5.14
C ILE A 87 6.15 -2.94 -4.57
N GLY A 88 6.83 -3.87 -3.90
CA GLY A 88 8.11 -3.61 -3.23
C GLY A 88 9.21 -4.62 -3.58
N GLY A 89 10.46 -4.23 -3.38
CA GLY A 89 11.63 -5.07 -3.59
C GLY A 89 11.91 -6.02 -2.43
N GLU A 90 13.20 -6.18 -2.13
CA GLU A 90 13.66 -6.95 -0.96
C GLU A 90 13.64 -6.10 0.31
N ASP A 91 13.53 -6.79 1.45
CA ASP A 91 13.60 -6.27 2.80
C ASP A 91 12.69 -5.06 3.03
N TYR A 92 11.48 -5.14 2.48
CA TYR A 92 10.49 -4.08 2.59
C TYR A 92 10.16 -3.83 4.07
N GLY A 93 10.33 -2.57 4.48
CA GLY A 93 10.14 -2.17 5.87
C GLY A 93 11.39 -2.23 6.75
N MET A 94 12.57 -2.49 6.18
CA MET A 94 13.83 -2.48 6.94
C MET A 94 14.09 -1.12 7.60
N GLY A 95 14.60 -1.17 8.83
CA GLY A 95 14.98 -0.01 9.62
C GLY A 95 14.33 -0.01 11.00
N SER A 96 14.32 1.14 11.66
CA SER A 96 13.66 1.26 12.97
C SER A 96 12.16 1.05 12.84
N SER A 97 11.60 0.27 13.76
CA SER A 97 10.14 0.14 13.89
C SER A 97 9.55 1.51 14.17
N ARG A 98 8.70 1.97 13.25
CA ARG A 98 8.00 3.26 13.34
C ARG A 98 6.51 2.96 13.26
N ASP A 99 5.78 3.29 14.32
CA ASP A 99 4.34 3.01 14.46
C ASP A 99 3.51 3.46 13.25
N TRP A 100 3.94 4.57 12.62
CA TRP A 100 3.29 5.17 11.46
C TRP A 100 3.57 4.48 10.12
N ALA A 101 4.56 3.60 10.04
CA ALA A 101 4.90 2.91 8.79
C ALA A 101 3.79 1.96 8.32
N ALA A 102 3.02 1.36 9.24
CA ALA A 102 1.86 0.53 8.90
C ALA A 102 0.55 1.30 9.00
N LYS A 103 0.37 2.15 10.04
CA LYS A 103 -0.82 2.99 10.21
C LYS A 103 -1.02 3.92 9.02
N GLY A 104 0.04 4.60 8.60
CA GLY A 104 0.01 5.49 7.44
C GLY A 104 -0.35 4.76 6.15
N THR A 105 0.22 3.58 5.93
CA THR A 105 -0.10 2.74 4.75
C THR A 105 -1.59 2.39 4.70
N ASN A 106 -2.19 1.98 5.83
CA ASN A 106 -3.62 1.73 5.91
C ASN A 106 -4.46 3.01 5.66
N LEU A 107 -4.08 4.14 6.27
CA LEU A 107 -4.79 5.42 6.15
C LEU A 107 -4.67 6.07 4.76
N LEU A 108 -3.67 5.68 3.96
CA LEU A 108 -3.60 6.00 2.53
C LEU A 108 -4.51 5.10 1.66
N GLY A 109 -5.23 4.15 2.26
CA GLY A 109 -6.17 3.28 1.57
C GLY A 109 -5.56 2.02 0.97
N VAL A 110 -4.27 1.74 1.22
CA VAL A 110 -3.56 0.56 0.69
C VAL A 110 -4.16 -0.72 1.28
N LYS A 111 -4.57 -1.65 0.41
CA LYS A 111 -5.18 -2.92 0.80
C LYS A 111 -4.19 -4.07 0.90
N ALA A 112 -3.16 -4.06 0.06
CA ALA A 112 -2.12 -5.08 0.07
C ALA A 112 -0.75 -4.51 -0.28
N VAL A 113 0.29 -5.17 0.22
CA VAL A 113 1.69 -4.90 -0.12
C VAL A 113 2.29 -6.20 -0.64
N ILE A 114 2.83 -6.20 -1.86
CA ILE A 114 3.38 -7.38 -2.52
C ILE A 114 4.87 -7.15 -2.77
N THR A 115 5.73 -8.00 -2.21
CA THR A 115 7.18 -7.76 -2.23
C THR A 115 8.01 -9.02 -2.47
N LYS A 116 9.32 -8.87 -2.73
CA LYS A 116 10.25 -10.02 -2.74
C LYS A 116 10.46 -10.58 -1.33
N SER A 117 10.61 -9.71 -0.33
CA SER A 117 10.70 -10.06 1.09
C SER A 117 10.27 -8.89 1.98
N PHE A 118 9.99 -9.18 3.25
CA PHE A 118 9.70 -8.19 4.28
C PHE A 118 10.72 -8.27 5.41
N GLU A 119 10.98 -7.14 6.05
CA GLU A 119 11.48 -7.16 7.42
C GLU A 119 10.39 -7.76 8.34
N ARG A 120 10.81 -8.61 9.29
CA ARG A 120 9.92 -9.44 10.11
C ARG A 120 8.90 -8.64 10.91
N ILE A 121 9.33 -7.58 11.59
CA ILE A 121 8.48 -6.76 12.46
C ILE A 121 7.51 -5.93 11.61
N HIS A 122 8.00 -5.34 10.53
CA HIS A 122 7.17 -4.54 9.65
C HIS A 122 6.03 -5.35 9.02
N ARG A 123 6.29 -6.59 8.62
CA ARG A 123 5.26 -7.52 8.14
C ARG A 123 4.13 -7.69 9.16
N SER A 124 4.46 -8.00 10.41
CA SER A 124 3.44 -8.12 11.48
C SER A 124 2.68 -6.82 11.72
N ASN A 125 3.36 -5.66 11.63
CA ASN A 125 2.70 -4.36 11.78
C ASN A 125 1.67 -4.11 10.67
N LEU A 126 1.95 -4.49 9.42
CA LEU A 126 0.99 -4.38 8.32
C LEU A 126 -0.27 -5.21 8.59
N VAL A 127 -0.09 -6.48 8.99
CA VAL A 127 -1.20 -7.37 9.36
C VAL A 127 -2.02 -6.76 10.51
N GLY A 128 -1.33 -6.26 11.55
CA GLY A 128 -1.96 -5.61 12.69
C GLY A 128 -2.78 -4.38 12.32
N MET A 129 -2.45 -3.70 11.22
CA MET A 129 -3.20 -2.55 10.70
C MET A 129 -4.19 -2.93 9.59
N GLY A 130 -4.42 -4.23 9.34
CA GLY A 130 -5.38 -4.69 8.33
C GLY A 130 -4.90 -4.55 6.88
N VAL A 131 -3.60 -4.37 6.65
CA VAL A 131 -3.00 -4.38 5.31
C VAL A 131 -2.44 -5.76 5.03
N LEU A 132 -2.76 -6.34 3.87
CA LEU A 132 -2.36 -7.71 3.55
C LEU A 132 -0.93 -7.79 2.97
N PRO A 133 0.06 -8.35 3.69
CA PRO A 133 1.38 -8.58 3.11
C PRO A 133 1.37 -9.85 2.25
N CYS A 134 1.99 -9.79 1.07
CA CYS A 134 2.20 -10.95 0.21
C CYS A 134 3.66 -10.96 -0.28
N ASN A 135 4.24 -12.16 -0.45
CA ASN A 135 5.50 -12.30 -1.17
C ASN A 135 5.30 -12.98 -2.51
N PHE A 136 6.07 -12.58 -3.52
CA PHE A 136 6.21 -13.38 -4.73
C PHE A 136 6.72 -14.78 -4.37
N VAL A 137 6.11 -15.84 -4.92
CA VAL A 137 6.63 -17.20 -4.75
C VAL A 137 8.04 -17.29 -5.36
N ASN A 138 8.20 -16.74 -6.56
CA ASN A 138 9.51 -16.54 -7.19
C ASN A 138 9.87 -15.06 -7.18
N LYS A 139 10.95 -14.70 -6.47
CA LYS A 139 11.44 -13.30 -6.39
C LYS A 139 11.71 -12.67 -7.76
N ALA A 140 12.04 -13.45 -8.78
CA ALA A 140 12.27 -12.94 -10.15
C ALA A 140 10.98 -12.40 -10.80
N ASP A 141 9.79 -12.77 -10.31
CA ASP A 141 8.52 -12.26 -10.83
C ASP A 141 8.34 -10.75 -10.56
N TYR A 142 9.05 -10.20 -9.57
CA TYR A 142 9.12 -8.75 -9.35
C TYR A 142 9.52 -7.99 -10.61
N ASP A 143 10.49 -8.49 -11.37
CA ASP A 143 10.99 -7.81 -12.57
C ASP A 143 9.95 -7.78 -13.71
N LYS A 144 8.92 -8.64 -13.65
CA LYS A 144 7.79 -8.64 -14.58
C LYS A 144 6.76 -7.55 -14.28
N VAL A 145 6.72 -7.04 -13.04
CA VAL A 145 5.66 -6.14 -12.56
C VAL A 145 6.13 -4.76 -12.11
N LYS A 146 7.40 -4.62 -11.70
CA LYS A 146 7.94 -3.40 -11.05
C LYS A 146 7.86 -2.13 -11.90
N ASP A 147 7.88 -2.27 -13.22
CA ASP A 147 7.88 -1.15 -14.18
C ASP A 147 6.52 -0.95 -14.87
N LEU A 148 5.49 -1.73 -14.49
CA LEU A 148 4.14 -1.66 -15.08
C LEU A 148 3.30 -0.56 -14.40
N ALA A 149 3.62 0.70 -14.71
CA ALA A 149 2.97 1.85 -14.09
C ALA A 149 1.50 2.07 -14.51
N ASP A 150 1.09 1.49 -15.63
CA ASP A 150 -0.24 1.60 -16.25
C ASP A 150 -1.08 0.31 -16.12
N ALA A 151 -0.57 -0.70 -15.40
CA ALA A 151 -1.29 -1.95 -15.19
C ALA A 151 -2.27 -1.88 -14.02
N THR A 152 -3.26 -2.78 -14.04
CA THR A 152 -4.14 -3.06 -12.91
C THR A 152 -3.93 -4.45 -12.36
N PHE A 153 -4.30 -4.62 -11.09
CA PHE A 153 -3.93 -5.79 -10.30
C PHE A 153 -5.14 -6.33 -9.55
N ASP A 154 -5.46 -7.59 -9.77
CA ASP A 154 -6.45 -8.33 -8.98
C ASP A 154 -5.71 -9.35 -8.11
N LEU A 155 -5.93 -9.33 -6.80
CA LEU A 155 -5.43 -10.37 -5.90
C LEU A 155 -6.53 -11.40 -5.66
N VAL A 156 -6.36 -12.59 -6.22
CA VAL A 156 -7.38 -13.65 -6.26
C VAL A 156 -6.94 -14.90 -5.48
N GLY A 157 -7.91 -15.74 -5.09
CA GLY A 157 -7.64 -16.93 -4.28
C GLY A 157 -7.53 -16.64 -2.78
N ILE A 158 -8.12 -15.54 -2.33
CA ILE A 158 -8.24 -15.16 -0.91
C ILE A 158 -9.73 -15.14 -0.56
N ASP A 159 -10.09 -15.87 0.47
CA ASP A 159 -11.44 -15.93 1.01
C ASP A 159 -11.40 -15.78 2.54
N ASN A 160 -12.58 -15.90 3.17
CA ASN A 160 -12.72 -15.77 4.62
C ASN A 160 -12.11 -16.95 5.41
N ASP A 161 -11.82 -18.09 4.77
CA ASP A 161 -11.16 -19.24 5.39
C ASP A 161 -9.64 -19.28 5.12
N LEU A 162 -9.06 -18.11 4.83
CA LEU A 162 -7.63 -17.94 4.58
C LEU A 162 -6.78 -18.72 5.61
N LYS A 163 -5.94 -19.61 5.11
CA LYS A 163 -4.96 -20.33 5.93
C LYS A 163 -3.67 -19.53 6.05
N PRO A 164 -2.95 -19.62 7.19
CA PRO A 164 -1.62 -19.04 7.30
C PRO A 164 -0.73 -19.50 6.14
N GLN A 165 0.00 -18.57 5.53
CA GLN A 165 0.90 -18.82 4.40
C GLN A 165 0.23 -19.43 3.16
N GLN A 166 -1.08 -19.21 2.97
CA GLN A 166 -1.82 -19.66 1.78
C GLN A 166 -1.26 -19.03 0.50
N GLN A 167 -1.22 -19.83 -0.57
CA GLN A 167 -0.94 -19.31 -1.91
C GLN A 167 -2.14 -18.55 -2.46
N ALA A 168 -1.85 -17.46 -3.14
CA ALA A 168 -2.79 -16.64 -3.88
C ALA A 168 -2.18 -16.27 -5.24
N THR A 169 -2.96 -15.59 -6.07
CA THR A 169 -2.51 -15.16 -7.40
C THR A 169 -2.68 -13.67 -7.55
N LEU A 170 -1.60 -12.99 -7.93
CA LEU A 170 -1.64 -11.61 -8.41
C LEU A 170 -1.88 -11.65 -9.92
N ARG A 171 -3.10 -11.37 -10.36
CA ARG A 171 -3.45 -11.23 -11.77
C ARG A 171 -3.14 -9.82 -12.23
N VAL A 172 -2.25 -9.71 -13.21
CA VAL A 172 -1.81 -8.44 -13.80
C VAL A 172 -2.53 -8.24 -15.12
N ARG A 173 -3.16 -7.08 -15.29
CA ARG A 173 -3.78 -6.66 -16.55
C ARG A 173 -3.07 -5.43 -17.06
N LYS A 174 -2.47 -5.52 -18.25
CA LYS A 174 -1.75 -4.42 -18.88
C LYS A 174 -2.71 -3.49 -19.62
N ALA A 175 -2.25 -2.29 -19.94
CA ALA A 175 -3.02 -1.33 -20.73
C ALA A 175 -3.35 -1.82 -22.15
N ASP A 176 -2.54 -2.72 -22.72
CA ASP A 176 -2.80 -3.37 -24.02
C ASP A 176 -3.90 -4.45 -23.97
N GLY A 177 -4.49 -4.69 -22.79
CA GLY A 177 -5.53 -5.70 -22.57
C GLY A 177 -4.99 -7.12 -22.31
N SER A 178 -3.69 -7.37 -22.50
CA SER A 178 -3.07 -8.64 -22.14
C SER A 178 -3.02 -8.83 -20.63
N SER A 179 -3.03 -10.09 -20.20
CA SER A 179 -2.96 -10.43 -18.78
C SER A 179 -2.09 -11.65 -18.52
N PHE A 180 -1.53 -11.70 -17.32
CA PHE A 180 -0.78 -12.85 -16.83
C PHE A 180 -0.91 -12.96 -15.31
N ASP A 181 -0.75 -14.17 -14.80
CA ASP A 181 -0.91 -14.49 -13.39
C ASP A 181 0.48 -14.69 -12.74
N VAL A 182 0.68 -14.09 -11.57
CA VAL A 182 1.90 -14.20 -10.77
C VAL A 182 1.57 -14.89 -9.44
N PRO A 183 2.17 -16.05 -9.14
CA PRO A 183 1.96 -16.71 -7.86
C PRO A 183 2.55 -15.92 -6.69
N VAL A 184 1.76 -15.77 -5.62
CA VAL A 184 2.18 -15.11 -4.38
C VAL A 184 1.82 -15.95 -3.17
N VAL A 185 2.50 -15.73 -2.05
CA VAL A 185 2.18 -16.30 -0.73
C VAL A 185 1.66 -15.18 0.16
N VAL A 186 0.48 -15.38 0.74
CA VAL A 186 -0.08 -14.46 1.73
C VAL A 186 0.67 -14.60 3.05
N ARG A 187 1.29 -13.51 3.51
CA ARG A 187 2.19 -13.49 4.66
C ARG A 187 1.50 -13.20 5.98
N ILE A 188 0.35 -13.85 6.17
CA ILE A 188 -0.24 -14.08 7.49
C ILE A 188 0.39 -15.37 8.01
N ASP A 189 1.26 -15.26 9.00
CA ASP A 189 2.16 -16.36 9.37
C ASP A 189 1.58 -17.21 10.51
N THR A 190 0.58 -16.69 11.25
CA THR A 190 -0.03 -17.38 12.41
C THR A 190 -1.56 -17.29 12.42
N PRO A 191 -2.26 -18.21 13.13
CA PRO A 191 -3.71 -18.12 13.31
C PRO A 191 -4.18 -16.82 13.97
N VAL A 192 -3.46 -16.31 14.97
CA VAL A 192 -3.80 -15.05 15.65
C VAL A 192 -3.72 -13.86 14.68
N GLU A 193 -2.71 -13.84 13.82
CA GLU A 193 -2.59 -12.81 12.78
C GLU A 193 -3.76 -12.82 11.78
N LYS A 194 -4.29 -14.01 11.47
CA LYS A 194 -5.51 -14.15 10.66
C LYS A 194 -6.69 -13.48 11.35
N ASP A 195 -6.85 -13.72 12.66
CA ASP A 195 -7.97 -13.15 13.42
C ASP A 195 -7.87 -11.62 13.47
N TYR A 196 -6.67 -11.06 13.70
CA TYR A 196 -6.43 -9.62 13.60
C TYR A 196 -6.81 -9.06 12.23
N TYR A 197 -6.34 -9.68 11.16
CA TYR A 197 -6.64 -9.22 9.79
C TYR A 197 -8.15 -9.26 9.50
N ARG A 198 -8.84 -10.33 9.90
CA ARG A 198 -10.29 -10.48 9.68
C ARG A 198 -11.12 -9.46 10.46
N SER A 199 -10.65 -9.01 11.61
CA SER A 199 -11.27 -7.91 12.34
C SER A 199 -10.99 -6.52 11.73
N GLY A 200 -10.19 -6.43 10.66
CA GLY A 200 -9.72 -5.16 10.10
C GLY A 200 -8.53 -4.56 10.83
N GLY A 201 -7.87 -5.33 11.69
CA GLY A 201 -6.69 -4.96 12.47
C GLY A 201 -6.79 -5.38 13.94
N ILE A 202 -5.66 -5.26 14.65
CA ILE A 202 -5.53 -5.61 16.08
C ILE A 202 -6.40 -4.72 16.97
N LEU A 203 -6.56 -3.43 16.65
CA LEU A 203 -7.36 -2.51 17.46
C LEU A 203 -8.86 -2.86 17.42
N PRO A 204 -9.49 -3.05 16.23
CA PRO A 204 -10.85 -3.57 16.16
C PRO A 204 -11.04 -4.95 16.83
N TYR A 205 -10.06 -5.84 16.70
CA TYR A 205 -10.10 -7.16 17.33
C TYR A 205 -10.19 -7.06 18.85
N VAL A 206 -9.28 -6.31 19.47
CA VAL A 206 -9.25 -6.09 20.92
C VAL A 206 -10.51 -5.36 21.40
N LEU A 207 -10.96 -4.34 20.65
CA LEU A 207 -12.19 -3.61 20.98
C LEU A 207 -13.41 -4.56 21.03
N THR A 208 -13.52 -5.47 20.07
CA THR A 208 -14.61 -6.45 20.00
C THR A 208 -14.58 -7.38 21.22
N GLN A 209 -13.40 -7.76 21.71
CA GLN A 209 -13.26 -8.59 22.91
C GLN A 209 -13.62 -7.86 24.20
N ILE A 210 -13.40 -6.55 24.28
CA ILE A 210 -13.74 -5.72 25.45
C ILE A 210 -15.25 -5.47 25.51
N LEU A 211 -15.92 -5.37 24.37
CA LEU A 211 -17.35 -5.11 24.27
C LEU A 211 -18.23 -6.36 24.39
N ALA A 212 -17.64 -7.56 24.30
CA ALA A 212 -18.31 -8.85 24.45
C ALA A 212 -18.48 -9.22 25.93
#